data_AF-A0A969VYV9-F1
#
_entry.id   AF-A0A969VYV9-F1
#
_cell.length_a   1.000
_cell.length_b   1.000
_cell.length_c   1.000
_cell.angle_alpha   90.00
_cell.angle_beta   90.00
_cell.angle_gamma   90.00
#
_symmetry.space_group_name_H-M   'P 1'
#
loop_
_entity.id
_entity.type
_entity.pdbx_description
1 polymer ?
#
loop_
_entity_poly.entity_id
_entity_poly.type
_entity_poly.pdbx_seq_one_letter_code
_entity_poly.pdbx_strand_id
1 'polypeptide(L)'
;MAEAFSRLTDPLGVAHCAQGQAFKPIADVPDLTGTALEVQDYSPHGFSVILKLQRPAPGIAHLIGFPIGGPVHISVRFYLYGPEASAVAAEVEAAWQAWLGARFPTGPRNGEGGH
;
A
#
# COMPACT_ATOMS: atom_id res chain seq x y z
N MET A 1 -13.11 4.17 -7.22
CA MET A 1 -12.02 3.17 -7.18
C MET A 1 -10.71 3.74 -7.69
N ALA A 2 -10.67 4.30 -8.91
CA ALA A 2 -9.49 5.01 -9.42
C ALA A 2 -8.95 6.03 -8.40
N GLU A 3 -9.83 6.78 -7.72
CA GLU A 3 -9.41 7.71 -6.67
C GLU A 3 -8.73 7.03 -5.47
N ALA A 4 -9.29 5.93 -4.95
CA ALA A 4 -8.71 5.21 -3.82
C ALA A 4 -7.37 4.54 -4.19
N PHE A 5 -7.25 4.06 -5.43
CA PHE A 5 -6.01 3.56 -6.00
C PHE A 5 -4.96 4.66 -6.07
N SER A 6 -5.25 5.76 -6.78
CA SER A 6 -4.35 6.91 -6.93
C SER A 6 -3.95 7.51 -5.57
N ARG A 7 -4.88 7.64 -4.62
CA ARG A 7 -4.57 8.09 -3.25
C ARG A 7 -3.55 7.20 -2.53
N LEU A 8 -3.53 5.90 -2.82
CA LEU A 8 -2.55 4.96 -2.29
C LEU A 8 -1.25 4.98 -3.09
N THR A 9 -1.33 4.92 -4.42
CA THR A 9 -0.18 4.62 -5.29
C THR A 9 0.55 5.85 -5.83
N ASP A 10 -0.12 6.99 -5.99
CA ASP A 10 0.52 8.23 -6.46
C ASP A 10 1.64 8.67 -5.51
N PRO A 11 1.42 8.78 -4.17
CA PRO A 11 2.48 9.24 -3.26
C PRO A 11 3.70 8.31 -3.22
N LEU A 12 3.47 7.02 -3.48
CA LEU A 12 4.51 5.98 -3.53
C LEU A 12 5.28 5.99 -4.86
N GLY A 13 4.81 6.75 -5.86
CA GLY A 13 5.41 6.81 -7.19
C GLY A 13 5.16 5.57 -8.04
N VAL A 14 4.16 4.75 -7.71
CA VAL A 14 3.90 3.45 -8.37
C VAL A 14 2.68 3.43 -9.29
N ALA A 15 1.85 4.48 -9.26
CA ALA A 15 0.61 4.56 -10.04
C ALA A 15 0.79 4.39 -11.56
N HIS A 16 1.96 4.77 -12.08
CA HIS A 16 2.29 4.69 -13.51
C HIS A 16 3.56 3.86 -13.78
N CYS A 17 3.99 3.04 -12.84
CA CYS A 17 5.13 2.17 -13.06
C CYS A 17 4.80 1.04 -14.04
N ALA A 18 5.68 0.82 -15.00
CA ALA A 18 5.70 -0.41 -15.76
C ALA A 18 6.37 -1.54 -14.96
N GLN A 19 6.07 -2.78 -15.31
CA GLN A 19 6.82 -3.93 -14.80
C GLN A 19 8.33 -3.78 -15.10
N GLY A 20 9.16 -4.06 -14.10
CA GLY A 20 10.61 -3.88 -14.14
C GLY A 20 11.09 -2.45 -13.87
N GLN A 21 10.18 -1.47 -13.76
CA GLN A 21 10.56 -0.08 -13.53
C GLN A 21 10.93 0.15 -12.06
N ALA A 22 12.02 0.88 -11.84
CA ALA A 22 12.37 1.38 -10.52
C ALA A 22 11.39 2.47 -10.07
N PHE A 23 11.08 2.49 -8.78
CA PHE A 23 10.24 3.52 -8.18
C PHE A 23 10.89 4.06 -6.90
N LYS A 24 10.51 5.29 -6.58
CA LYS A 24 10.81 5.94 -5.30
C LYS A 24 9.60 6.80 -4.91
N PRO A 25 9.40 7.08 -3.62
CA PRO A 25 8.33 7.95 -3.21
C PRO A 25 8.48 9.35 -3.78
N ILE A 26 7.35 9.98 -4.05
CA ILE A 26 7.28 11.36 -4.57
C ILE A 26 6.69 12.33 -3.56
N ALA A 27 6.32 11.85 -2.38
CA ALA A 27 5.75 12.61 -1.27
C ALA A 27 6.23 12.06 0.07
N ASP A 28 5.79 12.68 1.16
CA ASP A 28 6.07 12.20 2.52
C ASP A 28 5.28 10.91 2.80
N VAL A 29 6.00 9.80 2.75
CA VAL A 29 5.51 8.42 2.94
C VAL A 29 6.56 7.62 3.70
N PRO A 30 6.18 6.50 4.35
CA PRO A 30 7.12 5.55 4.92
C PRO A 30 8.16 5.10 3.89
N ASP A 31 9.43 4.98 4.30
CA ASP A 31 10.54 4.66 3.40
C ASP A 31 10.26 3.38 2.59
N LEU A 32 10.23 3.52 1.27
CA LEU A 32 9.86 2.47 0.33
C LEU A 32 10.47 2.74 -1.04
N THR A 33 11.52 2.02 -1.41
CA THR A 33 12.10 2.10 -2.76
C THR A 33 12.28 0.71 -3.33
N GLY A 34 12.28 0.61 -4.66
CA GLY A 34 12.53 -0.67 -5.29
C GLY A 34 12.11 -0.73 -6.74
N THR A 35 11.59 -1.89 -7.15
CA THR A 35 11.19 -2.19 -8.53
C THR A 35 9.80 -2.78 -8.57
N ALA A 36 8.95 -2.30 -9.47
CA ALA A 36 7.65 -2.91 -9.71
C ALA A 36 7.85 -4.28 -10.39
N LEU A 37 7.44 -5.36 -9.71
CA LEU A 37 7.47 -6.71 -10.29
C LEU A 37 6.23 -6.99 -11.13
N GLU A 38 5.09 -6.45 -10.69
CA GLU A 38 3.81 -6.65 -11.35
C GLU A 38 2.88 -5.48 -11.02
N VAL A 39 2.19 -4.98 -12.05
CA VAL A 39 1.17 -3.93 -11.94
C VAL A 39 -0.04 -4.40 -12.71
N GLN A 40 -1.13 -4.64 -12.00
CA GLN A 40 -2.40 -5.07 -12.56
C GLN A 40 -3.46 -4.03 -12.22
N ASP A 41 -3.97 -3.37 -13.25
CA ASP A 41 -5.15 -2.51 -13.15
C ASP A 41 -6.37 -3.30 -13.62
N TYR A 42 -7.27 -3.59 -12.68
CA TYR A 42 -8.53 -4.28 -12.95
C TYR A 42 -9.72 -3.33 -12.90
N SER A 43 -9.52 -2.02 -13.08
CA SER A 43 -10.60 -1.03 -13.03
C SER A 43 -11.79 -1.45 -13.92
N PRO A 44 -13.03 -1.40 -13.40
CA PRO A 44 -13.46 -0.82 -12.13
C PRO A 44 -13.60 -1.86 -11.00
N HIS A 45 -12.88 -2.98 -11.04
CA HIS A 45 -13.02 -4.12 -10.12
C HIS A 45 -11.87 -4.28 -9.12
N GLY A 46 -10.72 -3.65 -9.33
CA GLY A 46 -9.67 -3.59 -8.34
C GLY A 46 -8.34 -3.16 -8.92
N PHE A 47 -7.31 -3.28 -8.10
CA PHE A 47 -5.92 -3.15 -8.52
C PHE A 47 -5.04 -4.07 -7.67
N SER A 48 -3.91 -4.49 -8.23
CA SER A 48 -2.90 -5.28 -7.52
C SER A 48 -1.52 -4.86 -8.00
N VAL A 49 -0.63 -4.57 -7.06
CA VAL A 49 0.77 -4.21 -7.34
C VAL A 49 1.68 -5.05 -6.46
N ILE A 50 2.65 -5.71 -7.07
CA ILE A 50 3.72 -6.43 -6.38
C ILE A 50 5.03 -5.68 -6.61
N LEU A 51 5.70 -5.33 -5.52
CA LEU A 51 6.94 -4.56 -5.52
C LEU A 51 8.06 -5.39 -4.91
N LYS A 52 9.23 -5.37 -5.55
CA LYS A 52 10.48 -5.81 -4.93
C LYS A 52 11.11 -4.63 -4.22
N LEU A 53 11.36 -4.77 -2.93
CA LEU A 53 11.87 -3.71 -2.07
C LEU A 53 13.39 -3.75 -1.95
N GLN A 54 13.97 -2.56 -1.91
CA GLN A 54 15.36 -2.31 -1.53
C GLN A 54 15.40 -1.59 -0.17
N ARG A 55 14.48 -0.65 0.04
CA ARG A 55 14.23 0.05 1.30
C ARG A 55 12.80 -0.24 1.75
N PRO A 56 12.52 -0.34 3.06
CA PRO A 56 13.45 -0.11 4.19
C PRO A 56 14.35 -1.32 4.48
N ALA A 57 13.97 -2.51 4.00
CA ALA A 57 14.76 -3.73 3.96
C ALA A 57 14.46 -4.50 2.67
N PRO A 58 15.32 -5.44 2.25
CA PRO A 58 14.99 -6.36 1.17
C PRO A 58 13.68 -7.09 1.44
N GLY A 59 12.78 -7.16 0.46
CA GLY A 59 11.47 -7.76 0.65
C GLY A 59 10.56 -7.68 -0.55
N ILE A 60 9.32 -8.14 -0.35
CA ILE A 60 8.21 -7.94 -1.28
C ILE A 60 7.11 -7.13 -0.58
N ALA A 61 6.54 -6.14 -1.26
CA ALA A 61 5.27 -5.54 -0.86
C ALA A 61 4.16 -5.95 -1.84
N HIS A 62 2.99 -6.28 -1.30
CA HIS A 62 1.77 -6.47 -2.08
C HIS A 62 0.73 -5.44 -1.65
N LEU A 63 0.35 -4.58 -2.61
CA LEU A 63 -0.69 -3.57 -2.44
C LEU A 63 -1.88 -3.99 -3.29
N ILE A 64 -3.02 -4.20 -2.65
CA ILE A 64 -4.23 -4.62 -3.35
C ILE A 64 -5.42 -3.81 -2.86
N GLY A 65 -6.28 -3.41 -3.80
CA GLY A 65 -7.54 -2.78 -3.49
C GLY A 65 -8.67 -3.39 -4.30
N PHE A 66 -9.78 -3.73 -3.64
CA PHE A 66 -10.95 -4.33 -4.27
C PHE A 66 -12.23 -3.91 -3.53
N PRO A 67 -13.37 -3.77 -4.23
CA PRO A 67 -14.63 -3.42 -3.62
C PRO A 67 -15.20 -4.64 -2.86
N ILE A 68 -15.68 -4.42 -1.64
CA ILE A 68 -16.42 -5.42 -0.87
C ILE A 68 -17.71 -4.77 -0.38
N GLY A 69 -18.85 -5.09 -1.01
CA GLY A 69 -20.16 -4.60 -0.56
C GLY A 69 -20.31 -3.07 -0.55
N GLY A 70 -19.57 -2.35 -1.41
CA GLY A 70 -19.60 -0.88 -1.52
C GLY A 70 -18.23 -0.25 -1.27
N PRO A 71 -17.70 -0.24 -0.03
CA PRO A 71 -16.37 0.29 0.25
C PRO A 71 -15.26 -0.43 -0.52
N VAL A 72 -14.21 0.33 -0.89
CA VAL A 72 -12.97 -0.27 -1.37
C VAL A 72 -12.15 -0.69 -0.16
N HIS A 73 -11.84 -1.98 -0.08
CA HIS A 73 -10.92 -2.51 0.91
C HIS A 73 -9.50 -2.43 0.35
N ILE A 74 -8.59 -1.80 1.09
CA ILE A 74 -7.16 -1.74 0.76
C ILE A 74 -6.41 -2.64 1.73
N SER A 75 -5.56 -3.50 1.20
CA SER A 75 -4.62 -4.30 1.97
C SER A 75 -3.21 -4.01 1.49
N VAL A 76 -2.32 -3.73 2.44
CA VAL A 76 -0.87 -3.57 2.21
C VAL A 76 -0.17 -4.66 3.02
N ARG A 77 0.68 -5.45 2.37
CA ARG A 77 1.39 -6.57 3.01
C ARG A 77 2.88 -6.44 2.72
N PHE A 78 3.69 -6.62 3.76
CA PHE A 78 5.16 -6.64 3.66
C PHE A 78 5.68 -8.04 4.00
N TYR A 79 6.51 -8.57 3.12
CA TYR A 79 7.26 -9.81 3.32
C TYR A 79 8.74 -9.44 3.29
N LEU A 80 9.29 -9.09 4.46
CA LEU A 80 10.68 -8.65 4.60
C LEU A 80 11.62 -9.86 4.79
N TYR A 81 12.82 -9.77 4.24
CA TYR A 81 13.82 -10.83 4.25
C TYR A 81 15.13 -10.37 4.89
N GLY A 82 15.89 -11.33 5.39
CA GLY A 82 17.23 -11.11 5.92
C GLY A 82 17.30 -11.00 7.45
N PRO A 83 18.52 -10.84 8.00
CA PRO A 83 18.76 -10.92 9.44
C PRO A 83 18.02 -9.86 10.27
N GLU A 84 17.79 -8.68 9.69
CA GLU A 84 17.16 -7.55 10.38
C GLU A 84 15.64 -7.47 10.15
N ALA A 85 15.07 -8.38 9.36
CA ALA A 85 13.68 -8.30 8.90
C ALA A 85 12.67 -8.20 10.06
N SER A 86 12.89 -8.95 11.14
CA SER A 86 11.98 -8.92 12.29
C SER A 86 12.03 -7.60 13.07
N ALA A 87 13.20 -6.97 13.17
CA ALA A 87 13.33 -5.68 13.85
C ALA A 87 12.71 -4.56 13.02
N VAL A 88 13.00 -4.57 11.71
CA VAL A 88 12.47 -3.58 10.76
C VAL A 88 10.94 -3.72 10.59
N ALA A 89 10.39 -4.94 10.65
CA ALA A 89 8.96 -5.16 10.45
C ALA A 89 8.07 -4.36 11.39
N ALA A 90 8.44 -4.25 12.67
CA ALA A 90 7.64 -3.50 13.66
C ALA A 90 7.64 -1.99 13.36
N GLU A 91 8.79 -1.43 12.97
CA GLU A 91 8.91 -0.02 12.60
C GLU A 91 8.15 0.29 11.31
N VAL A 92 8.24 -0.60 10.32
CA VAL A 92 7.49 -0.51 9.07
C VAL A 92 6.00 -0.56 9.33
N GLU A 93 5.53 -1.53 10.12
CA GLU A 93 4.12 -1.65 10.45
C GLU A 93 3.60 -0.37 11.11
N ALA A 94 4.28 0.15 12.12
CA ALA A 94 3.89 1.39 12.80
C ALA A 94 3.82 2.59 11.84
N ALA A 95 4.84 2.77 10.99
CA ALA A 95 4.89 3.87 10.03
C ALA A 95 3.76 3.77 8.99
N TRP A 96 3.50 2.57 8.46
CA TRP A 96 2.44 2.34 7.47
C TRP A 96 1.04 2.48 8.06
N GLN A 97 0.81 2.01 9.28
CA GLN A 97 -0.48 2.22 9.98
C GLN A 97 -0.76 3.70 10.20
N ALA A 98 0.22 4.47 10.69
CA ALA A 98 0.07 5.91 10.87
C ALA A 98 -0.21 6.64 9.55
N TRP A 99 0.53 6.29 8.50
CA TRP A 99 0.40 6.90 7.18
C TRP A 99 -0.94 6.59 6.50
N LEU A 100 -1.39 5.32 6.56
CA LEU A 100 -2.70 4.90 6.05
C LEU A 100 -3.84 5.54 6.84
N GLY A 101 -3.75 5.57 8.18
CA GLY A 101 -4.76 6.17 9.04
C GLY A 101 -4.96 7.67 8.79
N ALA A 102 -3.89 8.40 8.50
CA ALA A 102 -3.97 9.82 8.15
C ALA A 102 -4.64 10.06 6.77
N ARG A 103 -4.48 9.12 5.82
CA ARG A 103 -4.95 9.26 4.42
C ARG A 103 -6.35 8.71 4.19
N PHE A 104 -6.70 7.67 4.92
CA PHE A 104 -7.99 6.98 4.86
C PHE A 104 -8.63 7.01 6.26
N PRO A 105 -9.03 8.20 6.75
CA PRO A 105 -9.69 8.30 8.03
C PRO A 105 -10.96 7.45 7.99
N THR A 106 -11.08 6.52 8.93
CA THR A 106 -12.35 5.84 9.19
C THR A 106 -13.33 6.89 9.68
N GLY A 107 -14.33 7.22 8.86
CA GLY A 107 -15.49 7.95 9.33
C GLY A 107 -16.14 7.22 10.51
N PRO A 108 -16.98 7.89 11.33
CA PRO A 108 -17.72 7.19 12.38
C PRO A 108 -18.41 5.97 11.76
N ARG A 109 -18.23 4.80 12.37
CA ARG A 109 -18.94 3.59 11.99
C ARG A 109 -20.42 3.86 12.26
N ASN A 110 -21.15 4.32 11.25
CA ASN A 110 -22.60 4.45 11.31
C ASN A 110 -23.16 3.04 11.51
N GLY A 111 -23.57 2.70 12.75
CA GLY A 111 -24.13 1.40 13.07
C GLY A 111 -24.02 0.89 14.52
N GLU A 112 -23.44 1.63 15.47
CA GLU A 112 -23.62 1.32 16.89
C GLU A 112 -24.39 2.45 17.58
N GLY A 113 -25.71 2.36 17.48
CA GLY A 113 -26.66 3.29 18.06
C GLY A 113 -28.07 2.85 17.71
N GLY A 114 -28.60 1.90 18.48
CA GLY A 114 -29.97 1.41 18.33
C GLY A 114 -30.28 0.40 19.43
N HIS A 115 -30.66 0.93 20.58
CA HIS A 115 -31.31 0.21 21.69
C HIS A 115 -32.68 -0.34 21.26
#